data_AF-A0A2A9NHI7-F1
#
_entry.id   AF-A0A2A9NHI7-F1
#
_cell.length_a   1.000
_cell.length_b   1.000
_cell.length_c   1.000
_cell.angle_alpha   90.00
_cell.angle_beta   90.00
_cell.angle_gamma   90.00
#
_symmetry.space_group_name_H-M   'P 1'
#
loop_
_entity.id
_entity.type
_entity.pdbx_description
1 polymer ?
#
loop_
_entity_poly.entity_id
_entity_poly.type
_entity_poly.pdbx_seq_one_letter_code
_entity_poly.pdbx_strand_id
1 'polypeptide(L)'
;MVTTPGPSSPNPATAPSRGGRQVHLPQVYVPPDALVNIKGNAPHKVKEALIRRLAQIHRLGPNSFGYAISARVRVTEVSIVPSSSWSSPASSTHGDDDPGSGPEFVPVVVECRVVCETKVMQDMLALDGTLHQGCISFLIDELSRVSYTR
;
A
#
# COMPACT_ATOMS: atom_id res chain seq x y z
N MET A 1 47.52 -32.04 -40.02
CA MET A 1 46.28 -31.28 -39.73
C MET A 1 45.98 -31.48 -38.25
N VAL A 2 46.22 -30.45 -37.44
CA VAL A 2 46.01 -30.48 -35.98
C VAL A 2 44.77 -29.66 -35.69
N THR A 3 43.69 -30.32 -35.29
CA THR A 3 42.43 -29.70 -34.86
C THR A 3 42.52 -29.34 -33.38
N THR A 4 42.46 -28.05 -33.06
CA THR A 4 42.38 -27.54 -31.69
C THR A 4 40.92 -27.58 -31.19
N PRO A 5 40.67 -27.96 -29.93
CA PRO A 5 39.34 -27.92 -29.35
C PRO A 5 38.92 -26.49 -28.98
N GLY A 6 37.68 -26.13 -29.33
CA GLY A 6 37.09 -24.81 -29.07
C GLY A 6 36.69 -24.58 -27.62
N PRO A 7 36.55 -23.31 -27.19
CA PRO A 7 36.26 -22.95 -25.80
C PRO A 7 34.83 -23.33 -25.39
N SER A 8 34.73 -24.05 -24.27
CA SER A 8 33.48 -24.41 -23.61
C SER A 8 32.83 -23.19 -22.96
N SER A 9 31.55 -22.94 -23.27
CA SER A 9 30.76 -21.85 -22.70
C SER A 9 30.56 -22.04 -21.18
N PRO A 10 30.64 -20.96 -20.37
CA PRO A 10 30.42 -21.05 -18.94
C PRO A 10 28.94 -21.29 -18.62
N ASN A 11 28.70 -22.22 -17.69
CA ASN A 11 27.37 -22.54 -17.15
C ASN A 11 26.74 -21.30 -16.49
N PRO A 12 25.43 -21.01 -16.69
CA PRO A 12 24.75 -19.94 -16.00
C PRO A 12 24.70 -20.25 -14.50
N ALA A 13 25.49 -19.51 -13.74
CA ALA A 13 25.54 -19.62 -12.28
C ALA A 13 24.15 -19.34 -11.69
N THR A 14 23.60 -20.33 -10.98
CA THR A 14 22.41 -20.24 -10.14
C THR A 14 22.51 -19.03 -9.22
N ALA A 15 21.71 -17.99 -9.49
CA ALA A 15 21.65 -16.81 -8.64
C ALA A 15 21.18 -17.22 -7.23
N PRO A 16 21.86 -16.75 -6.15
CA PRO A 16 21.43 -17.05 -4.80
C PRO A 16 20.04 -16.47 -4.58
N SER A 17 19.08 -17.34 -4.28
CA SER A 17 17.75 -16.97 -3.82
C SER A 17 17.91 -16.02 -2.63
N ARG A 18 17.60 -14.74 -2.83
CA ARG A 18 17.56 -13.74 -1.76
C ARG A 18 16.45 -14.15 -0.80
N GLY A 19 16.81 -14.92 0.22
CA GLY A 19 15.94 -15.21 1.35
C GLY A 19 15.43 -13.90 1.90
N GLY A 20 14.15 -13.60 1.67
CA GLY A 20 13.49 -12.40 2.17
C GLY A 20 13.60 -12.39 3.68
N ARG A 21 14.43 -11.51 4.23
CA ARG A 21 14.55 -11.33 5.67
C ARG A 21 13.19 -10.86 6.18
N GLN A 22 12.46 -11.75 6.86
CA GLN A 22 11.25 -11.35 7.57
C GLN A 22 11.65 -10.36 8.67
N VAL A 23 11.36 -9.08 8.42
CA VAL A 23 11.53 -8.04 9.42
C VAL A 23 10.35 -8.20 10.37
N HIS A 24 10.61 -8.80 11.54
CA HIS A 24 9.61 -8.89 12.60
C HIS A 24 9.38 -7.47 13.14
N LEU A 25 8.38 -6.78 12.62
CA LEU A 25 8.06 -5.43 13.05
C LEU A 25 7.55 -5.49 14.50
N PRO A 26 8.06 -4.65 15.42
CA PRO A 26 7.58 -4.66 16.79
C PRO A 26 6.10 -4.30 16.79
N GLN A 27 5.28 -5.16 17.40
CA GLN A 27 3.84 -4.95 17.61
C GLN A 27 3.62 -3.53 18.15
N VAL A 28 2.87 -2.70 17.41
CA VAL A 28 2.44 -1.38 17.89
C VAL A 28 1.07 -1.58 18.52
N TYR A 29 0.94 -1.16 19.77
CA TYR A 29 -0.33 -1.15 20.47
C TYR A 29 -1.25 -0.09 19.84
N VAL A 30 -2.44 -0.50 19.43
CA VAL A 30 -3.50 0.39 18.96
C VAL A 30 -4.56 0.43 20.06
N PRO A 31 -4.84 1.60 20.65
CA PRO A 31 -5.82 1.67 21.71
C PRO A 31 -7.23 1.41 21.12
N PRO A 32 -8.09 0.64 21.79
CA PRO A 32 -9.37 0.18 21.22
C PRO A 32 -10.31 1.32 20.79
N ASP A 33 -10.26 2.44 21.49
CA ASP A 33 -11.04 3.66 21.23
C ASP A 33 -10.65 4.36 19.93
N ALA A 34 -9.42 4.15 19.42
CA ALA A 34 -8.98 4.71 18.15
C ALA A 34 -9.80 4.21 16.96
N LEU A 35 -10.42 3.02 17.07
CA LEU A 35 -11.19 2.40 15.98
C LEU A 35 -12.68 2.72 16.05
N VAL A 36 -13.20 3.04 17.25
CA VAL A 36 -14.64 3.28 17.50
C VAL A 36 -15.18 4.43 16.65
N ASN A 37 -14.34 5.43 16.36
CA ASN A 37 -14.74 6.63 15.62
C ASN A 37 -14.50 6.54 14.11
N ILE A 38 -13.99 5.41 13.60
CA ILE A 38 -13.70 5.23 12.17
C ILE A 38 -14.93 4.66 11.45
N LYS A 39 -15.58 5.50 10.66
CA LYS A 39 -16.74 5.15 9.84
C LYS A 39 -16.35 4.28 8.64
N GLY A 40 -17.33 3.90 7.84
CA GLY A 40 -17.14 3.15 6.59
C GLY A 40 -17.22 1.63 6.76
N ASN A 41 -17.38 0.94 5.63
CA ASN A 41 -17.69 -0.49 5.55
C ASN A 41 -16.45 -1.41 5.61
N ALA A 42 -15.24 -0.86 5.73
CA ALA A 42 -14.04 -1.68 5.75
C ALA A 42 -13.98 -2.61 6.99
N PRO A 43 -13.49 -3.85 6.84
CA PRO A 43 -13.29 -4.76 7.97
C PRO A 43 -12.40 -4.17 9.07
N HIS A 44 -12.67 -4.55 10.32
CA HIS A 44 -11.91 -4.06 11.48
C HIS A 44 -10.40 -4.23 11.33
N LYS A 45 -9.95 -5.38 10.79
CA LYS A 45 -8.53 -5.67 10.54
C LYS A 45 -7.88 -4.64 9.59
N VAL A 46 -8.60 -4.14 8.60
CA VAL A 46 -8.10 -3.11 7.67
C VAL A 46 -7.98 -1.76 8.36
N LYS A 47 -9.01 -1.36 9.13
CA LYS A 47 -8.97 -0.15 9.96
C LYS A 47 -7.82 -0.18 10.96
N GLU A 48 -7.63 -1.31 11.62
CA GLU A 48 -6.56 -1.54 12.59
C GLU A 48 -5.16 -1.52 11.95
N ALA A 49 -4.99 -2.14 10.78
CA ALA A 49 -3.74 -2.09 10.02
C ALA A 49 -3.35 -0.64 9.67
N LEU A 50 -4.34 0.17 9.31
CA LEU A 50 -4.16 1.57 8.98
C LEU A 50 -3.72 2.39 10.22
N ILE A 51 -4.41 2.25 11.35
CA ILE A 51 -4.03 2.92 12.59
C ILE A 51 -2.66 2.46 13.08
N ARG A 52 -2.40 1.15 13.01
CA ARG A 52 -1.09 0.59 13.36
C ARG A 52 0.01 1.20 12.51
N ARG A 53 -0.22 1.43 11.21
CA ARG A 53 0.74 2.07 10.32
C ARG A 53 1.00 3.52 10.70
N LEU A 54 -0.04 4.31 10.99
CA LEU A 54 0.12 5.68 11.47
C LEU A 54 0.93 5.74 12.78
N ALA A 55 0.66 4.81 13.70
CA ALA A 55 1.40 4.71 14.94
C ALA A 55 2.88 4.28 14.76
N GLN A 56 3.23 3.62 13.65
CA GLN A 56 4.64 3.36 13.31
C GLN A 56 5.39 4.65 12.96
N ILE A 57 4.74 5.60 12.30
CA ILE A 57 5.35 6.89 11.95
C ILE A 57 5.72 7.66 13.22
N HIS A 58 4.89 7.56 14.26
CA HIS A 58 5.18 8.18 15.56
C HIS A 58 6.47 7.65 16.21
N ARG A 59 7.00 6.50 15.76
CA ARG A 59 8.28 5.96 16.23
C ARG A 59 9.51 6.66 15.64
N LEU A 60 9.37 7.49 14.61
CA LEU A 60 10.48 8.27 14.05
C LEU A 60 11.01 9.36 15.00
N GLY A 61 10.34 9.55 16.15
CA GLY A 61 10.73 10.47 17.21
C GLY A 61 10.15 11.86 17.02
N PRO A 62 10.02 12.64 18.11
CA PRO A 62 9.32 13.94 18.12
C PRO A 62 9.99 15.00 17.24
N ASN A 63 11.28 14.83 16.95
CA ASN A 63 12.06 15.77 16.12
C ASN A 63 12.03 15.43 14.63
N SER A 64 11.33 14.37 14.23
CA SER A 64 11.19 14.04 12.81
C SER A 64 10.11 14.92 12.17
N PHE A 65 10.36 15.32 10.91
CA PHE A 65 9.39 16.09 10.11
C PHE A 65 8.01 15.41 10.09
N GLY A 66 7.99 14.09 9.89
CA GLY A 66 6.75 13.32 9.80
C GLY A 66 5.99 13.22 11.11
N TYR A 67 6.65 13.34 12.27
CA TYR A 67 5.98 13.20 13.57
C TYR A 67 4.95 14.28 13.81
N ALA A 68 5.32 15.56 13.67
CA ALA A 68 4.43 16.69 13.93
C ALA A 68 3.18 16.65 13.04
N ILE A 69 3.34 16.24 11.78
CA ILE A 69 2.26 16.11 10.81
C ILE A 69 1.37 14.91 11.15
N SER A 70 1.97 13.72 11.28
CA SER A 70 1.24 12.47 11.53
C SER A 70 0.55 12.41 12.89
N ALA A 71 1.04 13.13 13.90
CA ALA A 71 0.39 13.26 15.20
C ALA A 71 -0.96 14.01 15.11
N ARG A 72 -1.18 14.78 14.04
CA ARG A 72 -2.41 15.57 13.82
C ARG A 72 -3.38 14.89 12.85
N VAL A 73 -2.91 13.86 12.14
CA VAL A 73 -3.75 13.09 11.20
C VAL A 73 -4.67 12.17 11.98
N ARG A 74 -5.96 12.25 11.68
CA ARG A 74 -7.01 11.39 12.21
C ARG A 74 -7.73 10.73 11.06
N VAL A 75 -7.89 9.42 11.13
CA VAL A 75 -8.64 8.66 10.13
C VAL A 75 -10.09 8.67 10.57
N THR A 76 -10.98 9.14 9.70
CA THR A 76 -12.39 9.32 10.03
C THR A 76 -13.30 8.34 9.28
N GLU A 77 -12.86 7.86 8.11
CA GLU A 77 -13.59 6.87 7.34
C GLU A 77 -12.63 5.93 6.61
N VAL A 78 -12.96 4.64 6.60
CA VAL A 78 -12.31 3.64 5.75
C VAL A 78 -13.38 2.78 5.10
N SER A 79 -13.37 2.77 3.77
CA SER A 79 -14.39 2.11 2.96
C SER A 79 -13.72 1.28 1.87
N ILE A 80 -14.24 0.08 1.60
CA ILE A 80 -13.86 -0.74 0.45
C ILE A 80 -14.97 -0.60 -0.58
N VAL A 81 -14.60 -0.20 -1.79
CA VAL A 81 -15.51 0.00 -2.92
C VAL A 81 -15.07 -0.87 -4.10
N PRO A 82 -16.01 -1.35 -4.95
CA PRO A 82 -15.63 -1.99 -6.20
C PRO A 82 -14.79 -1.03 -7.06
N SER A 83 -13.69 -1.50 -7.63
CA SER A 83 -12.88 -0.68 -8.52
C SER A 83 -13.61 -0.44 -9.84
N SER A 84 -13.73 0.82 -10.26
CA SER A 84 -14.26 1.16 -11.58
C SER A 84 -13.23 1.02 -12.70
N SER A 85 -11.94 0.88 -12.35
CA SER A 85 -10.84 0.83 -13.32
C SER A 85 -10.74 -0.48 -14.09
N TRP A 86 -11.40 -1.54 -13.60
CA TRP A 86 -11.54 -2.78 -14.34
C TRP A 86 -12.73 -2.68 -15.29
N SER A 87 -12.52 -2.09 -16.45
CA SER A 87 -13.35 -2.39 -17.60
C SER A 87 -13.21 -3.89 -17.86
N SER A 88 -14.29 -4.64 -17.70
CA SER A 88 -14.36 -6.07 -18.02
C SER A 88 -13.54 -6.36 -19.28
N PRO A 89 -12.76 -7.45 -19.34
CA PRO A 89 -12.12 -7.83 -20.59
C PRO A 89 -13.21 -7.83 -21.64
N ALA A 90 -13.12 -6.90 -22.59
CA ALA A 90 -14.09 -6.75 -23.65
C ALA A 90 -14.28 -8.15 -24.19
N SER A 91 -15.51 -8.68 -24.13
CA SER A 91 -15.81 -10.03 -24.56
C SER A 91 -15.28 -10.21 -25.96
N SER A 92 -14.08 -10.79 -26.10
CA SER A 92 -13.56 -11.16 -27.40
C SER A 92 -14.34 -12.40 -27.77
N THR A 93 -15.50 -12.18 -28.37
CA THR A 93 -16.27 -13.17 -29.11
C THR A 93 -15.39 -13.65 -30.26
N HIS A 94 -14.46 -14.55 -29.97
CA HIS A 94 -13.88 -15.43 -30.96
C HIS A 94 -14.57 -16.77 -30.78
N GLY A 95 -15.47 -17.08 -31.71
CA GLY A 95 -16.37 -18.23 -31.67
C GLY A 95 -15.66 -19.54 -31.96
N ASP A 96 -14.99 -20.07 -30.94
CA ASP A 96 -14.59 -21.47 -30.85
C ASP A 96 -15.23 -22.01 -29.55
N ASP A 97 -16.44 -22.55 -29.68
CA ASP A 97 -17.22 -23.16 -28.61
C ASP A 97 -16.49 -24.36 -28.00
N ASP A 98 -15.59 -24.13 -27.02
CA ASP A 98 -15.00 -25.18 -26.20
C ASP A 98 -15.90 -25.44 -24.96
N PRO A 99 -16.66 -26.55 -24.92
CA PRO A 99 -17.62 -26.84 -23.86
C PRO A 99 -16.98 -27.22 -22.51
N GLY A 100 -15.64 -27.10 -22.37
CA GLY A 100 -14.88 -27.48 -21.18
C GLY A 100 -14.46 -26.33 -20.25
N SER A 101 -14.65 -25.07 -20.64
CA SER A 101 -14.23 -23.93 -19.84
C SER A 101 -15.26 -23.59 -18.76
N GLY A 102 -15.05 -24.13 -17.55
CA GLY A 102 -15.81 -23.73 -16.36
C GLY A 102 -15.69 -22.23 -16.08
N PRO A 103 -16.56 -21.66 -15.23
CA PRO A 103 -16.57 -20.23 -14.94
C PRO A 103 -15.19 -19.79 -14.43
N GLU A 104 -14.51 -18.99 -15.24
CA GLU A 104 -13.21 -18.40 -14.90
C GLU A 104 -13.42 -17.49 -13.68
N PHE A 105 -12.74 -17.79 -12.58
CA PHE A 105 -12.81 -16.97 -11.38
C PHE A 105 -12.06 -15.67 -11.62
N VAL A 106 -12.81 -14.61 -11.95
CA VAL A 106 -12.26 -13.27 -12.09
C VAL A 106 -12.16 -12.65 -10.69
N PRO A 107 -10.95 -12.32 -10.19
CA PRO A 107 -10.81 -11.68 -8.89
C PRO A 107 -11.48 -10.30 -8.94
N VAL A 108 -12.36 -10.03 -7.96
CA VAL A 108 -12.97 -8.71 -7.81
C VAL A 108 -11.88 -7.72 -7.40
N VAL A 109 -11.57 -6.79 -8.29
CA VAL A 109 -10.67 -5.67 -7.99
C VAL A 109 -11.44 -4.70 -7.09
N VAL A 110 -10.92 -4.48 -5.88
CA VAL A 110 -11.49 -3.55 -4.91
C VAL A 110 -10.53 -2.38 -4.69
N GLU A 111 -11.10 -1.19 -4.48
CA GLU A 111 -10.40 0.01 -4.09
C GLU A 111 -10.63 0.31 -2.61
N CYS A 112 -9.56 0.68 -1.91
CA CYS A 112 -9.63 1.15 -0.53
C CYS A 112 -9.71 2.67 -0.52
N ARG A 113 -10.81 3.22 -0.04
CA ARG A 113 -10.98 4.65 0.19
C ARG A 113 -10.72 4.96 1.65
N VAL A 114 -9.77 5.86 1.88
CA VAL A 114 -9.41 6.36 3.22
C VAL A 114 -9.68 7.85 3.27
N VAL A 115 -10.44 8.29 4.27
CA VAL A 115 -10.65 9.71 4.57
C VAL A 115 -9.90 10.05 5.85
N CYS A 116 -9.02 11.04 5.73
CA CYS A 116 -8.23 11.55 6.84
C CYS A 116 -8.53 13.03 7.03
N GLU A 117 -8.62 13.44 8.30
CA GLU A 117 -8.66 14.83 8.72
C GLU A 117 -7.32 15.20 9.36
N THR A 118 -6.86 16.42 9.16
CA THR A 118 -5.68 16.93 9.83
C THR A 118 -5.84 18.41 10.13
N LYS A 119 -5.31 18.84 11.28
CA LYS A 119 -5.25 20.26 11.62
C LYS A 119 -3.98 20.86 11.02
N VAL A 120 -4.16 21.69 10.00
CA VAL A 120 -3.06 22.47 9.40
C VAL A 120 -2.63 23.56 10.38
N MET A 121 -1.33 23.67 10.63
CA MET A 121 -0.71 24.64 11.52
C MET A 121 0.43 25.35 10.80
N GLN A 122 0.96 26.43 11.40
CA GLN A 122 1.97 27.29 10.78
C GLN A 122 3.22 26.55 10.28
N ASP A 123 3.66 25.50 10.97
CA ASP A 123 4.81 24.67 10.61
C ASP A 123 4.58 23.82 9.35
N MET A 124 3.33 23.71 8.90
CA MET A 124 2.97 23.00 7.67
C MET A 124 2.76 23.96 6.49
N LEU A 125 2.79 25.28 6.71
CA LEU A 125 2.52 26.28 5.69
C LEU A 125 3.81 26.74 5.00
N ALA A 126 3.70 27.03 3.71
CA ALA A 126 4.70 27.80 2.97
C ALA A 126 4.59 29.30 3.29
N LEU A 127 5.52 30.10 2.77
CA LEU A 127 5.56 31.56 3.01
C LEU A 127 4.31 32.30 2.51
N ASP A 128 3.61 31.75 1.53
CA ASP A 128 2.35 32.27 0.99
C ASP A 128 1.11 31.84 1.79
N GLY A 129 1.29 31.09 2.87
CA GLY A 129 0.19 30.57 3.70
C GLY A 129 -0.50 29.33 3.13
N THR A 130 -0.02 28.75 2.04
CA THR A 130 -0.55 27.48 1.50
C THR A 130 0.11 26.27 2.17
N LEU A 131 -0.51 25.09 2.08
CA LEU A 131 0.08 23.87 2.63
C LEU A 131 1.36 23.50 1.86
N HIS A 132 2.48 23.39 2.58
CA HIS A 132 3.79 23.09 2.00
C HIS A 132 3.78 21.75 1.25
N GLN A 133 4.34 21.73 0.03
CA GLN A 133 4.33 20.55 -0.84
C GLN A 133 4.92 19.30 -0.17
N GLY A 134 5.97 19.47 0.64
CA GLY A 134 6.56 18.36 1.41
C GLY A 134 5.58 17.71 2.39
N CYS A 135 4.65 18.47 2.98
CA CYS A 135 3.62 17.94 3.86
C CYS A 135 2.59 17.13 3.07
N ILE A 136 2.20 17.62 1.90
CA ILE A 136 1.26 16.94 0.99
C ILE A 136 1.85 15.61 0.54
N SER A 137 3.07 15.63 0.01
CA SER A 137 3.77 14.42 -0.45
C SER A 137 3.96 13.40 0.67
N PHE A 138 4.31 13.86 1.88
CA PHE A 138 4.43 12.99 3.05
C PHE A 138 3.11 12.30 3.41
N LEU A 139 1.99 13.05 3.43
CA LEU A 139 0.67 12.49 3.71
C LEU A 139 0.26 11.47 2.65
N ILE A 140 0.51 11.75 1.37
CA ILE A 140 0.21 10.81 0.28
C ILE A 140 1.05 9.55 0.40
N ASP A 141 2.37 9.66 0.58
CA ASP A 141 3.26 8.50 0.66
C ASP A 141 2.87 7.60 1.84
N GLU A 142 2.68 8.17 3.02
CA GLU A 142 2.39 7.37 4.21
C GLU A 142 0.98 6.75 4.21
N LEU A 143 -0.01 7.42 3.64
CA LEU A 143 -1.36 6.85 3.51
C LEU A 143 -1.44 5.82 2.37
N SER A 144 -0.68 6.00 1.29
CA SER A 144 -0.65 5.04 0.17
C SER A 144 -0.06 3.68 0.57
N ARG A 145 0.88 3.66 1.52
CA ARG A 145 1.49 2.41 2.04
C ARG A 145 0.47 1.46 2.67
N VAL A 146 -0.67 1.98 3.11
CA VAL A 146 -1.74 1.17 3.70
C VAL A 146 -2.38 0.25 2.66
N SER A 147 -2.40 0.65 1.38
CA SER A 147 -2.99 -0.14 0.29
C SER A 147 -2.30 -1.49 0.05
N TYR A 148 -1.08 -1.68 0.55
CA TYR A 148 -0.28 -2.89 0.35
C TYR A 148 -0.39 -3.93 1.47
N THR A 149 -1.26 -3.75 2.46
CA THR A 149 -1.44 -4.75 3.52
C THR A 149 -2.26 -5.94 3.03
N ARG A 150 -1.55 -7.00 2.59
CA ARG A 150 -2.11 -8.34 2.33
C ARG A 150 -2.30 -9.14 3.62
#